data_AF-A0A9W9YB07-F1
#
_entry.id   AF-A0A9W9YB07-F1
#
_cell.length_a   1.000
_cell.length_b   1.000
_cell.length_c   1.000
_cell.angle_alpha   90.00
_cell.angle_beta   90.00
_cell.angle_gamma   90.00
#
_symmetry.space_group_name_H-M   'P 1'
#
loop_
_entity.id
_entity.type
_entity.pdbx_description
1 polymer ?
#
loop_
_entity_poly.entity_id
_entity_poly.type
_entity_poly.pdbx_seq_one_letter_code
_entity_poly.pdbx_strand_id
1 'polypeptide(L)'
;MQHLSWLITLELVLLSGSLVKGQKSCKDFAVGIKDKRIIPDTHMTASSSLSSQTRAYHARVKGKGEGWCAGENRQGEYLEITVGKEIRFVRYCLAERFLWVRDELHVAIFSRRTLV
;
A
#
# COMPACT_ATOMS: atom_id res chain seq x y z
N MET A 1 51.97 32.11 19.27
CA MET A 1 50.60 32.17 18.72
C MET A 1 50.28 30.89 17.95
N GLN A 2 50.10 29.74 18.62
CA GLN A 2 49.79 28.45 17.96
C GLN A 2 48.81 27.57 18.77
N HIS A 3 48.13 28.11 19.79
CA HIS A 3 47.21 27.35 20.65
C HIS A 3 45.72 27.72 20.42
N LEU A 4 45.40 28.44 19.35
CA LEU A 4 44.03 28.85 19.00
C LEU A 4 43.50 28.15 17.73
N SER A 5 44.36 27.46 16.97
CA SER A 5 43.96 26.84 15.70
C SER A 5 43.13 25.56 15.88
N TRP A 6 43.39 24.80 16.94
CA TRP A 6 42.71 23.51 17.16
C TRP A 6 41.30 23.66 17.74
N LEU A 7 41.06 24.73 18.50
CA LEU A 7 39.74 25.06 19.04
C LEU A 7 38.78 25.53 17.93
N ILE A 8 39.27 26.34 16.99
CA ILE A 8 38.47 26.81 15.85
C ILE A 8 38.08 25.63 14.93
N THR A 9 38.96 24.64 14.74
CA THR A 9 38.62 23.42 13.98
C THR A 9 37.60 22.55 14.70
N LEU A 10 37.63 22.49 16.04
CA LEU A 10 36.67 21.70 16.82
C LEU A 10 35.27 22.34 16.77
N GLU A 11 35.18 23.67 16.84
CA GLU A 11 33.92 24.42 16.73
C GLU A 11 33.28 24.27 15.33
N LEU A 12 34.07 24.26 14.25
CA LEU A 12 33.56 24.08 12.89
C LEU A 12 33.09 22.64 12.59
N VAL A 13 33.70 21.63 13.23
CA VAL A 13 33.25 20.23 13.12
C VAL A 13 31.93 20.02 13.86
N LEU A 14 31.70 20.73 14.97
CA LEU A 14 30.42 20.69 15.70
C LEU A 14 29.29 21.43 14.97
N LEU A 15 29.59 22.40 14.09
CA LEU A 15 28.60 23.16 13.33
C LEU A 15 28.14 22.50 12.01
N SER A 16 28.88 21.51 11.48
CA SER A 16 28.57 20.87 10.18
C SER A 16 27.81 19.52 10.28
N GLY A 17 27.55 19.02 11.50
CA GLY A 17 26.80 17.80 11.73
C GLY A 17 25.28 17.94 11.55
N SER A 18 24.80 18.36 10.37
CA SER A 18 23.39 18.28 10.05
C SER A 18 22.97 16.82 9.89
N LEU A 19 22.27 16.27 10.89
CA LEU A 19 21.53 15.03 10.73
C LEU A 19 20.47 15.26 9.64
N VAL A 20 20.72 14.80 8.41
CA VAL A 20 19.67 14.66 7.39
C VAL A 20 18.78 13.50 7.83
N LYS A 21 17.92 13.75 8.81
CA LYS A 21 16.76 12.92 9.06
C LYS A 21 15.71 13.30 8.02
N GLY A 22 15.92 12.83 6.80
CA GLY A 22 14.84 12.63 5.82
C GLY A 22 13.92 11.50 6.29
N GLN A 23 13.48 11.52 7.55
CA GLN A 23 12.53 10.56 8.07
C GLN A 23 11.15 11.11 7.74
N LYS A 24 10.71 10.94 6.48
CA LYS A 24 9.28 10.75 6.26
C LYS A 24 8.93 9.48 7.03
N SER A 25 8.54 9.66 8.29
CA SER A 25 7.94 8.60 9.08
C SER A 25 6.84 8.02 8.19
N CYS A 26 7.03 6.78 7.73
CA CYS A 26 5.96 6.02 7.13
C CYS A 26 4.95 5.83 8.26
N LYS A 27 4.04 6.79 8.40
CA LYS A 27 2.90 6.65 9.28
C LYS A 27 2.05 5.57 8.62
N ASP A 28 1.94 4.43 9.28
CA ASP A 28 1.05 3.36 8.85
C ASP A 28 -0.37 3.93 8.86
N PHE A 29 -0.86 4.33 7.69
CA PHE A 29 -2.23 4.78 7.49
C PHE A 29 -2.99 3.70 6.72
N ALA A 30 -4.19 3.37 7.19
CA ALA A 30 -5.05 2.47 6.45
C ALA A 30 -5.42 3.13 5.12
N VAL A 31 -5.17 2.44 4.00
CA VAL A 31 -5.42 2.94 2.63
C VAL A 31 -6.89 3.34 2.39
N GLY A 32 -7.80 2.95 3.28
CA GLY A 32 -9.18 3.41 3.27
C GLY A 32 -10.14 2.52 2.49
N ILE A 33 -9.76 1.27 2.19
CA ILE A 33 -10.58 0.29 1.45
C ILE A 33 -11.99 0.14 2.06
N LYS A 34 -12.13 0.26 3.38
CA LYS A 34 -13.43 0.20 4.06
C LYS A 34 -14.36 1.38 3.73
N ASP A 35 -13.81 2.57 3.46
CA ASP A 35 -14.61 3.78 3.23
C ASP A 35 -14.82 4.01 1.73
N LYS A 36 -16.08 3.83 1.28
CA LYS A 36 -16.49 4.06 -0.11
C LYS A 36 -16.29 5.51 -0.57
N ARG A 37 -16.17 6.47 0.36
CA ARG A 37 -15.86 7.88 0.03
C ARG A 37 -14.38 8.09 -0.29
N ILE A 38 -13.50 7.24 0.26
CA ILE A 38 -12.05 7.32 0.02
C ILE A 38 -11.68 6.52 -1.23
N ILE A 39 -12.21 5.29 -1.35
CA ILE A 39 -12.05 4.46 -2.54
C ILE A 39 -13.46 4.22 -3.07
N PRO A 40 -13.92 4.89 -4.14
CA PRO A 40 -15.22 4.62 -4.76
C PRO A 40 -15.31 3.21 -5.34
N ASP A 41 -16.52 2.70 -5.57
CA ASP A 41 -16.71 1.35 -6.15
C ASP A 41 -16.13 1.24 -7.57
N THR A 42 -16.09 2.34 -8.31
CA THR A 42 -15.47 2.42 -9.64
C THR A 42 -13.95 2.22 -9.62
N HIS A 43 -13.32 2.37 -8.46
CA HIS A 43 -11.89 2.13 -8.27
C HIS A 43 -11.59 0.69 -7.84
N MET A 44 -12.62 -0.16 -7.75
CA MET A 44 -12.47 -1.57 -7.44
C MET A 44 -12.96 -2.38 -8.63
N THR A 45 -12.03 -3.00 -9.34
CA THR A 45 -12.28 -3.82 -10.53
C THR A 45 -11.76 -5.23 -10.30
N ALA A 46 -12.13 -6.17 -11.16
CA ALA A 46 -11.61 -7.54 -11.11
C ALA A 46 -11.56 -8.12 -12.52
N SER A 47 -10.72 -9.13 -12.72
CA SER A 47 -10.67 -9.94 -13.94
C SER A 47 -12.02 -10.55 -14.28
N SER A 48 -12.75 -11.02 -13.26
CA SER A 48 -14.08 -11.60 -13.40
C SER A 48 -14.84 -11.52 -12.07
N SER A 49 -16.13 -11.84 -12.11
CA SER A 49 -16.96 -12.01 -10.91
C SER A 49 -17.97 -13.13 -11.13
N LEU A 50 -18.16 -14.00 -10.13
CA LEU A 50 -19.12 -15.09 -10.17
C LEU A 50 -20.55 -14.61 -10.36
N SER A 51 -20.94 -13.53 -9.69
CA SER A 51 -22.28 -12.95 -9.81
C SER A 51 -22.27 -11.45 -9.54
N SER A 52 -23.45 -10.83 -9.65
CA SER A 52 -23.67 -9.44 -9.26
C SER A 52 -23.44 -9.17 -7.76
N GLN A 53 -23.55 -10.21 -6.93
CA GLN A 53 -23.39 -10.15 -5.47
C GLN A 53 -21.93 -10.32 -5.02
N THR A 54 -21.06 -10.76 -5.94
CA THR A 54 -19.64 -11.03 -5.67
C THR A 54 -18.69 -10.14 -6.46
N ARG A 55 -19.17 -8.96 -6.90
CA ARG A 55 -18.35 -7.97 -7.61
C ARG A 55 -17.21 -7.44 -6.74
N ALA A 56 -16.18 -6.89 -7.38
CA ALA A 56 -14.97 -6.40 -6.72
C ALA A 56 -15.23 -5.50 -5.49
N TYR A 57 -16.16 -4.55 -5.58
CA TYR A 57 -16.47 -3.65 -4.47
C TYR A 57 -17.07 -4.34 -3.23
N HIS A 58 -17.54 -5.58 -3.34
CA HIS A 58 -17.98 -6.37 -2.19
C HIS A 58 -16.80 -6.90 -1.35
N ALA A 59 -15.55 -6.84 -1.86
CA ALA A 59 -14.35 -7.23 -1.12
C ALA A 59 -13.98 -6.29 0.04
N ARG A 60 -14.71 -5.18 0.24
CA ARG A 60 -14.47 -4.28 1.37
C ARG A 60 -14.64 -5.00 2.70
N VAL A 61 -13.70 -4.79 3.61
CA VAL A 61 -13.75 -5.34 4.96
C VAL A 61 -15.04 -4.90 5.67
N LYS A 62 -15.86 -5.87 6.10
CA LYS A 62 -17.20 -5.67 6.68
C LYS A 62 -18.24 -5.04 5.71
N GLY A 63 -18.07 -5.25 4.41
CA GLY A 63 -19.07 -4.88 3.39
C GLY A 63 -20.39 -5.66 3.54
N LYS A 64 -21.48 -5.13 2.99
CA LYS A 64 -22.83 -5.74 3.02
C LYS A 64 -23.03 -6.90 2.02
N GLY A 65 -21.99 -7.58 1.57
CA GLY A 65 -22.09 -8.66 0.57
C GLY A 65 -21.12 -9.81 0.82
N GLU A 66 -21.11 -10.80 -0.08
CA GLU A 66 -20.39 -12.07 0.09
C GLU A 66 -18.87 -11.97 -0.12
N GLY A 67 -18.33 -10.75 -0.29
CA GLY A 67 -16.96 -10.55 -0.74
C GLY A 67 -16.84 -10.59 -2.26
N TRP A 68 -15.62 -10.49 -2.77
CA TRP A 68 -15.36 -10.76 -4.18
C TRP A 68 -15.10 -12.26 -4.39
N CYS A 69 -15.68 -12.80 -5.45
CA CYS A 69 -15.44 -14.16 -5.91
C CYS A 69 -15.24 -14.14 -7.43
N ALA A 70 -14.15 -14.74 -7.91
CA ALA A 70 -13.87 -14.87 -9.33
C ALA A 70 -14.93 -15.76 -10.01
N GLY A 71 -15.20 -15.49 -11.28
CA GLY A 71 -16.14 -16.28 -12.08
C GLY A 71 -15.65 -17.69 -12.39
N GLU A 72 -14.33 -17.89 -12.42
CA GLU A 72 -13.69 -19.19 -12.64
C GLU A 72 -12.63 -19.45 -11.55
N ASN A 73 -12.41 -20.72 -11.21
CA ASN A 73 -11.33 -21.11 -10.30
C ASN A 73 -10.05 -21.42 -11.09
N ARG A 74 -9.43 -20.39 -11.68
CA ARG A 74 -8.21 -20.52 -12.49
C ARG A 74 -7.11 -19.54 -12.06
N GLN A 75 -5.90 -19.83 -12.49
CA GLN A 75 -4.78 -18.91 -12.31
C GLN A 75 -4.99 -17.64 -13.14
N GLY A 76 -4.58 -16.49 -12.60
CA GLY A 76 -4.71 -15.20 -13.27
C GLY A 76 -6.00 -14.46 -12.94
N GLU A 77 -6.86 -15.01 -12.09
CA GLU A 77 -7.95 -14.22 -11.51
C GLU A 77 -7.41 -13.24 -10.48
N TYR A 78 -7.87 -11.99 -10.55
CA TYR A 78 -7.42 -10.91 -9.68
C TYR A 78 -8.53 -9.88 -9.41
N LEU A 79 -8.41 -9.22 -8.27
CA LEU A 79 -9.11 -7.99 -7.93
C LEU A 79 -8.08 -6.85 -7.91
N GLU A 80 -8.44 -5.72 -8.49
CA GLU A 80 -7.61 -4.53 -8.55
C GLU A 80 -8.26 -3.38 -7.79
N ILE A 81 -7.46 -2.63 -7.04
CA ILE A 81 -7.88 -1.41 -6.36
C ILE A 81 -7.01 -0.26 -6.82
N THR A 82 -7.60 0.71 -7.52
CA THR A 82 -6.94 1.96 -7.90
C THR A 82 -6.96 2.95 -6.75
N VAL A 83 -5.79 3.43 -6.36
CA VAL A 83 -5.61 4.41 -5.29
C VAL A 83 -5.19 5.74 -5.89
N GLY A 84 -5.89 6.83 -5.62
CA GLY A 84 -5.63 8.14 -6.25
C GLY A 84 -4.44 8.91 -5.66
N LYS A 85 -3.58 8.25 -4.89
CA LYS A 85 -2.47 8.88 -4.15
C LYS A 85 -1.23 8.01 -4.24
N GLU A 86 -0.07 8.66 -4.25
CA GLU A 86 1.21 7.99 -4.09
C GLU A 86 1.27 7.37 -2.69
N ILE A 87 1.13 6.04 -2.64
CA ILE A 87 1.20 5.28 -1.41
C ILE A 87 2.20 4.14 -1.58
N ARG A 88 3.08 4.01 -0.58
CA ARG A 88 3.92 2.84 -0.42
C ARG A 88 3.16 1.82 0.40
N PHE A 89 2.84 0.68 -0.19
CA PHE A 89 2.23 -0.42 0.54
C PHE A 89 3.30 -1.10 1.39
N VAL A 90 3.19 -0.96 2.71
CA VAL A 90 4.11 -1.60 3.67
C VAL A 90 3.55 -2.90 4.25
N ARG A 91 2.22 -3.02 4.34
CA ARG A 91 1.49 -4.16 4.89
C ARG A 91 0.13 -4.28 4.23
N TYR A 92 -0.42 -5.48 4.20
CA TYR A 92 -1.82 -5.76 3.86
C TYR A 92 -2.44 -6.63 4.96
N CYS A 93 -3.68 -6.32 5.31
CA CYS A 93 -4.52 -7.17 6.15
C CYS A 93 -5.66 -7.67 5.27
N LEU A 94 -5.50 -8.87 4.74
CA LEU A 94 -6.60 -9.62 4.12
C LEU A 94 -7.16 -10.58 5.16
N ALA A 95 -8.45 -10.89 5.04
CA ALA A 95 -9.06 -11.90 5.90
C ALA A 95 -8.29 -13.22 5.79
N GLU A 96 -7.82 -13.61 4.58
CA GLU A 96 -7.00 -14.81 4.38
C GLU A 96 -6.05 -14.68 3.16
N ARG A 97 -4.74 -14.51 3.43
CA ARG A 97 -3.56 -14.77 2.56
C ARG A 97 -3.12 -13.78 1.45
N PHE A 98 -1.79 -13.73 1.28
CA PHE A 98 -0.86 -12.73 0.67
C PHE A 98 -1.01 -12.37 -0.81
N LEU A 99 -0.55 -11.16 -1.19
CA LEU A 99 -0.32 -10.74 -2.59
C LEU A 99 0.75 -9.66 -2.84
N TRP A 100 1.29 -9.67 -4.06
CA TRP A 100 2.40 -8.87 -4.58
C TRP A 100 1.98 -7.43 -4.85
N VAL A 101 2.74 -6.49 -4.27
CA VAL A 101 2.68 -5.07 -4.66
C VAL A 101 3.72 -4.87 -5.75
N ARG A 102 3.31 -4.46 -6.95
CA ARG A 102 4.24 -3.91 -7.93
C ARG A 102 4.46 -2.44 -7.56
N ASP A 103 5.70 -2.07 -7.28
CA ASP A 103 6.12 -0.76 -6.73
C ASP A 103 5.95 0.42 -7.72
N GLU A 104 5.25 0.25 -8.85
CA GLU A 104 5.24 1.24 -9.93
C GLU A 104 3.86 1.71 -10.42
N LEU A 105 2.76 1.23 -9.84
CA LEU A 105 1.45 1.80 -10.14
C LEU A 105 0.69 2.04 -8.85
N HIS A 106 -0.09 3.13 -8.84
CA HIS A 106 -1.05 3.49 -7.80
C HIS A 106 -2.21 2.48 -7.73
N VAL A 107 -1.90 1.19 -7.68
CA VAL A 107 -2.78 0.07 -7.94
C VAL A 107 -2.35 -1.10 -7.06
N ALA A 108 -3.28 -1.61 -6.25
CA ALA A 108 -3.09 -2.88 -5.52
C ALA A 108 -3.78 -4.01 -6.28
N ILE A 109 -3.04 -5.07 -6.61
CA ILE A 109 -3.58 -6.26 -7.27
C ILE A 109 -3.62 -7.41 -6.28
N PHE A 110 -4.77 -8.08 -6.22
CA PHE A 110 -5.03 -9.22 -5.37
C PHE A 110 -5.42 -10.45 -6.22
N SER A 111 -4.49 -11.36 -6.46
CA SER A 111 -4.64 -12.62 -7.18
C SER A 111 -4.42 -13.86 -6.30
N ARG A 112 -5.31 -14.84 -6.40
CA ARG A 112 -5.18 -16.11 -5.68
C ARG A 112 -3.97 -16.88 -6.24
N ARG A 113 -2.92 -17.08 -5.43
CA ARG A 113 -1.83 -18.00 -5.78
C ARG A 113 -2.31 -19.43 -5.53
N THR A 114 -2.73 -20.15 -6.57
CA THR A 114 -2.87 -21.60 -6.52
C THR A 114 -1.45 -22.16 -6.35
N LEU A 115 -1.10 -22.60 -5.15
CA LEU A 115 0.06 -23.47 -4.97
C LEU A 115 -0.41 -24.85 -5.46
N VAL A 116 0.03 -25.22 -6.67
CA VAL A 116 0.12 -26.63 -7.06
C VAL A 116 1.25 -27.29 -6.30
#